data_AF-A0A1H8SK02-F1
#
_entry.id   AF-A0A1H8SK02-F1
#
_cell.length_a   1.000
_cell.length_b   1.000
_cell.length_c   1.000
_cell.angle_alpha   90.00
_cell.angle_beta   90.00
_cell.angle_gamma   90.00
#
_symmetry.space_group_name_H-M   'P 1'
#
loop_
_entity.id
_entity.type
_entity.pdbx_description
1 polymer ?
#
loop_
_entity_poly.entity_id
_entity_poly.type
_entity_poly.pdbx_seq_one_letter_code
_entity_poly.pdbx_strand_id
1 'polypeptide(L)'
;MVGVTFWALFLLATITSLGTAWALGANSNSPPFAPAIGANAISTMRAAFLIGILAALGALTQGGSISETIGAGLISGVAITSLAATAGLLTATAFMAFGIYTGYPVPAAFATTGAMVGVGLSLGGAPAFDTYRRIAVFWLLVPPVSGGLAYSTATLLRRDDVPETVSIPLLAAVVGGIVANIRLSVIPAPAGTEQGSIAGFVSRVVGVPPVAEVDVVAVVTTLLAAAASFRVIRRRTQASVDRGVKTFLLVLGSIVAFTSGGSQVGLATGPLENLYQTELGLPGILLLAVGSVGILGGAWMGSPRLLQATSREYAQLGIRRSIAALVPGFIVAQIAIVLGIPISFNNIIISGVIGGGLAGGSAGVSRRKIGTTLVFWLLTLVASVVLGFGLYRLFASVLVV
;
A
#
# COMPACT_ATOMS: atom_id res chain seq x y z
N MET A 1 3.17 -39.39 0.00
CA MET A 1 4.10 -38.87 -1.02
C MET A 1 3.42 -37.67 -1.68
N VAL A 2 4.00 -36.48 -1.53
CA VAL A 2 3.54 -35.30 -2.27
C VAL A 2 3.81 -35.56 -3.75
N GLY A 3 2.74 -35.73 -4.54
CA GLY A 3 2.85 -36.13 -5.94
C GLY A 3 3.44 -35.03 -6.83
N VAL A 4 3.93 -35.40 -8.02
CA VAL A 4 4.45 -34.47 -9.05
C VAL A 4 3.46 -33.34 -9.34
N THR A 5 2.15 -33.64 -9.34
CA THR A 5 1.07 -32.66 -9.55
C THR A 5 1.06 -31.54 -8.51
N PHE A 6 1.30 -31.84 -7.23
CA PHE A 6 1.36 -30.81 -6.19
C PHE A 6 2.49 -29.83 -6.48
N TRP A 7 3.71 -30.34 -6.74
CA TRP A 7 4.87 -29.50 -7.01
C TRP A 7 4.70 -28.67 -8.28
N ALA A 8 4.09 -29.23 -9.33
CA ALA A 8 3.78 -28.49 -10.55
C ALA A 8 2.81 -27.32 -10.26
N LEU A 9 1.72 -27.57 -9.53
CA LEU A 9 0.75 -26.53 -9.17
C LEU A 9 1.33 -25.49 -8.21
N PHE A 10 2.15 -25.92 -7.25
CA PHE A 10 2.86 -25.03 -6.32
C PHE A 10 3.82 -24.09 -7.07
N LEU A 11 4.62 -24.63 -7.99
CA LEU A 11 5.53 -23.83 -8.81
C LEU A 11 4.75 -22.85 -9.69
N LEU A 12 3.66 -23.30 -10.30
CA LEU A 12 2.79 -22.43 -11.10
C LEU A 12 2.19 -21.29 -10.26
N ALA A 13 1.68 -21.60 -9.06
CA ALA A 13 1.15 -20.59 -8.14
C ALA A 13 2.24 -19.60 -7.73
N THR A 14 3.45 -20.07 -7.42
CA THR A 14 4.60 -19.24 -7.05
C THR A 14 5.03 -18.32 -8.19
N ILE A 15 5.13 -18.83 -9.42
CA ILE A 15 5.47 -18.03 -10.61
C ILE A 15 4.37 -16.99 -10.88
N THR A 16 3.10 -17.37 -10.72
CA THR A 16 1.97 -16.46 -10.89
C THR A 16 2.02 -15.36 -9.84
N SER A 17 2.26 -15.70 -8.56
CA SER A 17 2.46 -14.72 -7.48
C SER A 17 3.62 -13.77 -7.78
N LEU A 18 4.74 -14.28 -8.29
CA LEU A 18 5.88 -13.45 -8.68
C LEU A 18 5.51 -12.48 -9.82
N GLY A 19 4.76 -12.95 -10.82
CA GLY A 19 4.23 -12.13 -11.91
C GLY A 19 3.24 -11.06 -11.44
N THR A 20 2.34 -11.40 -10.52
CA THR A 20 1.42 -10.46 -9.87
C THR A 20 2.20 -9.39 -9.10
N ALA A 21 3.18 -9.80 -8.29
CA ALA A 21 4.05 -8.89 -7.53
C ALA A 21 4.84 -7.96 -8.46
N TRP A 22 5.32 -8.47 -9.59
CA TRP A 22 5.95 -7.65 -10.63
C TRP A 22 5.00 -6.60 -11.22
N ALA A 23 3.77 -6.98 -11.56
CA ALA A 23 2.78 -6.04 -12.09
C ALA A 23 2.42 -4.94 -11.08
N LEU A 24 2.27 -5.32 -9.80
CA LEU A 24 2.05 -4.39 -8.68
C LEU A 24 3.21 -3.42 -8.49
N GLY A 25 4.45 -3.94 -8.53
CA GLY A 25 5.67 -3.15 -8.42
C GLY A 25 5.81 -2.12 -9.54
N ALA A 26 5.46 -2.52 -10.76
CA ALA A 26 5.46 -1.65 -11.92
C ALA A 26 4.43 -0.51 -11.80
N ASN A 27 3.21 -0.82 -11.35
CA ASN A 27 2.08 0.12 -11.40
C ASN A 27 1.99 1.05 -10.18
N SER A 28 2.18 0.52 -8.96
CA SER A 28 1.65 1.19 -7.76
C SER A 28 2.68 1.85 -6.85
N ASN A 29 3.97 1.57 -7.03
CA ASN A 29 5.02 2.03 -6.10
C ASN A 29 5.70 3.34 -6.52
N SER A 30 5.48 3.79 -7.75
CA SER A 30 6.08 4.98 -8.33
C SER A 30 5.43 6.32 -7.92
N PRO A 31 4.10 6.44 -7.77
CA PRO A 31 3.44 7.72 -7.44
C PRO A 31 4.02 8.48 -6.23
N PRO A 32 4.48 7.84 -5.15
CA PRO A 32 5.04 8.55 -3.98
C PRO A 32 6.23 9.48 -4.25
N PHE A 33 7.04 9.20 -5.28
CA PHE A 33 8.20 10.03 -5.64
C PHE A 33 7.90 11.10 -6.68
N ALA A 34 6.71 11.08 -7.30
CA ALA A 34 6.33 12.05 -8.32
C ALA A 34 6.46 13.52 -7.84
N PRO A 35 6.06 13.88 -6.58
CA PRO A 35 6.31 15.21 -6.03
C PRO A 35 7.80 15.59 -5.93
N ALA A 36 8.65 14.66 -5.50
CA ALA A 36 10.08 14.92 -5.32
C ALA A 36 10.78 15.14 -6.68
N ILE A 37 10.39 14.37 -7.71
CA ILE A 37 10.86 14.56 -9.08
C ILE A 37 10.35 15.90 -9.63
N GLY A 38 9.05 16.20 -9.47
CA GLY A 38 8.45 17.46 -9.93
C GLY A 38 9.05 18.70 -9.26
N ALA A 39 9.55 18.56 -8.02
CA ALA A 39 10.30 19.60 -7.32
C ALA A 39 11.80 19.64 -7.70
N ASN A 40 12.26 18.87 -8.68
CA ASN A 40 13.67 18.72 -9.06
C ASN A 40 14.59 18.31 -7.89
N ALA A 41 14.09 17.52 -6.94
CA ALA A 41 14.89 17.02 -5.83
C ALA A 41 15.72 15.77 -6.20
N ILE A 42 15.23 14.99 -7.18
CA ILE A 42 15.86 13.76 -7.67
C ILE A 42 15.46 13.51 -9.12
N SER A 43 16.35 12.91 -9.91
CA SER A 43 16.04 12.51 -11.28
C SER A 43 15.17 11.26 -11.33
N THR A 44 14.39 11.09 -12.40
CA THR A 44 13.48 9.95 -12.57
C THR A 44 14.18 8.60 -12.42
N MET A 45 15.37 8.42 -13.00
CA MET A 45 16.09 7.15 -12.93
C MET A 45 16.58 6.83 -11.52
N ARG A 46 17.10 7.84 -10.80
CA ARG A 46 17.52 7.68 -9.40
C ARG A 46 16.32 7.38 -8.50
N ALA A 47 15.19 8.04 -8.75
CA ALA A 47 13.94 7.78 -8.04
C ALA A 47 13.43 6.35 -8.30
N ALA A 48 13.40 5.90 -9.56
CA ALA A 48 12.98 4.54 -9.91
C ALA A 48 13.85 3.48 -9.22
N PHE A 49 15.18 3.67 -9.19
CA PHE A 49 16.09 2.78 -8.50
C PHE A 49 15.78 2.71 -6.99
N LEU A 50 15.65 3.87 -6.34
CA LEU A 50 15.38 3.98 -4.92
C LEU A 50 14.00 3.40 -4.54
N ILE A 51 12.97 3.66 -5.36
CA ILE A 51 11.63 3.10 -5.19
C ILE A 51 11.68 1.58 -5.16
N GLY A 52 12.39 0.95 -6.09
CA GLY A 52 12.49 -0.51 -6.13
C GLY A 52 13.04 -1.09 -4.83
N ILE A 53 14.15 -0.52 -4.33
CA ILE A 53 14.78 -0.96 -3.08
C ILE A 53 13.83 -0.75 -1.89
N LEU A 54 13.29 0.46 -1.74
CA LEU A 54 12.45 0.80 -0.59
C LEU A 54 11.13 0.01 -0.59
N ALA A 55 10.50 -0.15 -1.75
CA ALA A 55 9.29 -0.95 -1.88
C ALA A 55 9.57 -2.45 -1.64
N ALA A 56 10.71 -2.98 -2.08
CA ALA A 56 11.09 -4.36 -1.78
C ALA A 56 11.37 -4.56 -0.27
N LEU A 57 12.02 -3.59 0.39
CA LEU A 57 12.20 -3.62 1.84
C LEU A 57 10.87 -3.55 2.60
N GLY A 58 9.96 -2.69 2.15
CA GLY A 58 8.62 -2.59 2.71
C GLY A 58 7.81 -3.86 2.49
N ALA A 59 7.90 -4.45 1.29
CA ALA A 59 7.29 -5.74 0.98
C ALA A 59 7.77 -6.82 1.96
N LEU A 60 9.08 -6.96 2.13
CA LEU A 60 9.67 -7.98 2.98
C LEU A 60 9.29 -7.82 4.46
N THR A 61 9.21 -6.57 4.93
CA THR A 61 9.14 -6.27 6.37
C THR A 61 7.76 -5.84 6.86
N GLN A 62 6.88 -5.33 6.01
CA GLN A 62 5.56 -4.80 6.41
C GLN A 62 4.39 -5.60 5.81
N GLY A 63 4.62 -6.47 4.82
CA GLY A 63 3.54 -7.07 4.02
C GLY A 63 2.63 -8.10 4.68
N GLY A 64 2.97 -8.58 5.88
CA GLY A 64 2.25 -9.67 6.56
C GLY A 64 0.75 -9.42 6.76
N SER A 65 0.34 -8.25 7.27
CA SER A 65 -1.07 -8.02 7.66
C SER A 65 -2.06 -8.03 6.49
N ILE A 66 -1.65 -7.51 5.32
CA ILE A 66 -2.47 -7.55 4.12
C ILE A 66 -2.49 -8.97 3.53
N SER A 67 -1.34 -9.65 3.58
CA SER A 67 -1.18 -11.03 3.14
C SER A 67 -2.17 -11.95 3.88
N GLU A 68 -2.24 -11.83 5.22
CA GLU A 68 -3.16 -12.59 6.08
C GLU A 68 -4.62 -12.37 5.68
N THR A 69 -5.00 -11.11 5.46
CA THR A 69 -6.39 -10.79 5.09
C THR A 69 -6.75 -11.35 3.72
N ILE A 70 -5.87 -11.25 2.73
CA ILE A 70 -6.11 -11.79 1.38
C ILE A 70 -6.09 -13.32 1.36
N GLY A 71 -5.21 -13.95 2.16
CA GLY A 71 -5.00 -15.40 2.19
C GLY A 71 -6.05 -16.18 2.99
N ALA A 72 -6.48 -15.63 4.13
CA ALA A 72 -7.36 -16.32 5.08
C ALA A 72 -8.56 -15.47 5.54
N GLY A 73 -8.49 -14.14 5.46
CA GLY A 73 -9.50 -13.25 6.04
C GLY A 73 -10.79 -13.08 5.22
N LEU A 74 -10.81 -13.48 3.94
CA LEU A 74 -11.93 -13.22 3.03
C LEU A 74 -12.98 -14.33 3.01
N ILE A 75 -12.60 -15.59 3.16
CA ILE A 75 -13.49 -16.75 2.96
C ILE A 75 -13.32 -17.72 4.13
N SER A 76 -14.44 -18.22 4.65
CA SER A 76 -14.48 -19.15 5.78
C SER A 76 -14.78 -20.58 5.34
N GLY A 77 -14.26 -21.57 6.07
CA GLY A 77 -14.59 -22.99 5.87
C GLY A 77 -13.82 -23.71 4.76
N VAL A 78 -12.93 -23.02 4.04
CA VAL A 78 -12.04 -23.61 3.03
C VAL A 78 -10.66 -22.94 3.09
N ALA A 79 -9.63 -23.69 2.70
CA ALA A 79 -8.29 -23.16 2.49
C ALA A 79 -8.05 -22.87 1.00
N ILE A 80 -7.28 -21.82 0.71
CA ILE A 80 -6.89 -21.50 -0.66
C ILE A 80 -5.82 -22.51 -1.12
N THR A 81 -6.16 -23.32 -2.14
CA THR A 81 -5.25 -24.30 -2.75
C THR A 81 -4.34 -23.66 -3.81
N SER A 82 -3.31 -24.39 -4.28
CA SER A 82 -2.43 -23.89 -5.36
C SER A 82 -3.17 -23.55 -6.65
N LEU A 83 -4.19 -24.33 -7.02
CA LEU A 83 -4.99 -24.06 -8.21
C LEU A 83 -5.87 -22.82 -8.02
N ALA A 84 -6.46 -22.68 -6.83
CA ALA A 84 -7.26 -21.54 -6.43
C ALA A 84 -6.44 -20.24 -6.41
N ALA A 85 -5.27 -20.26 -5.77
CA ALA A 85 -4.32 -19.16 -5.75
C ALA A 85 -3.93 -18.72 -7.17
N THR A 86 -3.61 -19.68 -8.04
CA THR A 86 -3.27 -19.43 -9.44
C THR A 86 -4.42 -18.74 -10.18
N ALA A 87 -5.65 -19.27 -10.08
CA ALA A 87 -6.83 -18.67 -10.72
C ALA A 87 -7.10 -17.24 -10.22
N GLY A 88 -7.04 -17.03 -8.91
CA GLY A 88 -7.27 -15.71 -8.31
C GLY A 88 -6.24 -14.67 -8.74
N LEU A 89 -4.96 -15.04 -8.68
CA LEU A 89 -3.84 -14.17 -9.04
C LEU A 89 -3.77 -13.87 -10.54
N LEU A 90 -4.06 -14.85 -11.41
CA LEU A 90 -4.18 -14.60 -12.86
C LEU A 90 -5.33 -13.64 -13.16
N THR A 91 -6.48 -13.81 -12.49
CA THR A 91 -7.62 -12.89 -12.63
C THR A 91 -7.22 -11.47 -12.22
N ALA A 92 -6.62 -11.30 -11.04
CA ALA A 92 -6.16 -10.01 -10.54
C ALA A 92 -5.11 -9.37 -11.47
N THR A 93 -4.14 -10.16 -11.94
CA THR A 93 -3.09 -9.72 -12.86
C THR A 93 -3.64 -9.30 -14.21
N ALA A 94 -4.66 -10.00 -14.74
CA ALA A 94 -5.31 -9.60 -15.99
C ALA A 94 -5.96 -8.21 -15.88
N PHE A 95 -6.63 -7.90 -14.76
CA PHE A 95 -7.15 -6.56 -14.50
C PHE A 95 -6.05 -5.52 -14.39
N MET A 96 -4.96 -5.82 -13.68
CA MET A 96 -3.82 -4.89 -13.57
C MET A 96 -3.17 -4.64 -14.93
N ALA A 97 -2.97 -5.69 -15.73
CA ALA A 97 -2.46 -5.58 -17.10
C ALA A 97 -3.38 -4.72 -17.96
N PHE A 98 -4.70 -4.94 -17.90
CA PHE A 98 -5.68 -4.09 -18.58
C PHE A 98 -5.51 -2.63 -18.20
N GLY A 99 -5.39 -2.32 -16.91
CA GLY A 99 -5.16 -0.95 -16.44
C GLY A 99 -3.87 -0.33 -16.95
N ILE A 100 -2.78 -1.11 -17.00
CA ILE A 100 -1.49 -0.68 -17.53
C ILE A 100 -1.58 -0.37 -19.03
N TYR A 101 -2.19 -1.25 -19.84
CA TYR A 101 -2.26 -1.07 -21.30
C TYR A 101 -3.25 0.01 -21.73
N THR A 102 -4.37 0.13 -21.03
CA THR A 102 -5.41 1.14 -21.37
C THR A 102 -5.19 2.49 -20.70
N GLY A 103 -4.30 2.56 -19.71
CA GLY A 103 -4.06 3.75 -18.90
C GLY A 103 -5.15 4.02 -17.85
N TYR A 104 -6.14 3.13 -17.69
CA TYR A 104 -7.15 3.26 -16.64
C TYR A 104 -6.58 2.86 -15.26
N PRO A 105 -6.82 3.65 -14.20
CA PRO A 105 -6.30 3.36 -12.86
C PRO A 105 -7.11 2.23 -12.20
N VAL A 106 -6.77 0.99 -12.54
CA VAL A 106 -7.36 -0.21 -11.94
C VAL A 106 -6.89 -0.33 -10.47
N PRO A 107 -7.82 -0.40 -9.50
CA PRO A 107 -7.46 -0.58 -8.10
C PRO A 107 -7.09 -2.04 -7.82
N ALA A 108 -5.78 -2.31 -7.71
CA ALA A 108 -5.25 -3.65 -7.52
C ALA A 108 -5.86 -4.40 -6.32
N ALA A 109 -6.08 -3.70 -5.19
CA ALA A 109 -6.75 -4.28 -4.02
C ALA A 109 -8.17 -4.77 -4.33
N PHE A 110 -8.92 -4.09 -5.19
CA PHE A 110 -10.29 -4.48 -5.53
C PHE A 110 -10.28 -5.69 -6.45
N ALA A 111 -9.41 -5.68 -7.46
CA ALA A 111 -9.25 -6.80 -8.39
C ALA A 111 -8.79 -8.06 -7.66
N THR A 112 -7.83 -7.95 -6.74
CA THR A 112 -7.30 -9.08 -5.97
C THR A 112 -8.32 -9.57 -4.95
N THR A 113 -8.88 -8.68 -4.13
CA THR A 113 -9.89 -9.06 -3.12
C THR A 113 -11.09 -9.70 -3.80
N GLY A 114 -11.61 -9.10 -4.88
CA GLY A 114 -12.73 -9.65 -5.62
C GLY A 114 -12.41 -11.01 -6.22
N ALA A 115 -11.26 -11.17 -6.89
CA ALA A 115 -10.82 -12.46 -7.42
C ALA A 115 -10.73 -13.53 -6.34
N MET A 116 -10.16 -13.22 -5.18
CA MET A 116 -10.02 -14.18 -4.08
C MET A 116 -11.35 -14.53 -3.41
N VAL A 117 -12.27 -13.58 -3.27
CA VAL A 117 -13.64 -13.85 -2.85
C VAL A 117 -14.32 -14.79 -3.85
N GLY A 118 -14.23 -14.50 -5.14
CA GLY A 118 -14.80 -15.34 -6.19
C GLY A 118 -14.27 -16.77 -6.18
N VAL A 119 -12.95 -16.92 -6.10
CA VAL A 119 -12.28 -18.22 -6.01
C VAL A 119 -12.70 -18.99 -4.76
N GLY A 120 -12.70 -18.36 -3.58
CA GLY A 120 -13.06 -19.06 -2.35
C GLY A 120 -14.54 -19.44 -2.27
N LEU A 121 -15.44 -18.66 -2.87
CA LEU A 121 -16.84 -19.09 -3.06
C LEU A 121 -16.93 -20.29 -4.01
N SER A 122 -16.08 -20.33 -5.04
CA SER A 122 -16.04 -21.43 -6.01
C SER A 122 -15.50 -22.73 -5.41
N LEU A 123 -14.59 -22.62 -4.43
CA LEU A 123 -14.13 -23.71 -3.56
C LEU A 123 -15.21 -24.25 -2.62
N GLY A 124 -16.36 -23.59 -2.50
CA GLY A 124 -17.44 -23.96 -1.57
C GLY A 124 -17.34 -23.29 -0.19
N GLY A 125 -16.47 -22.29 -0.04
CA GLY A 125 -16.36 -21.50 1.18
C GLY A 125 -17.53 -20.55 1.42
N ALA A 126 -17.65 -20.08 2.66
CA ALA A 126 -18.65 -19.10 3.07
C ALA A 126 -18.08 -17.66 3.09
N PRO A 127 -18.89 -16.63 2.78
CA PRO A 127 -18.48 -15.23 2.89
C PRO A 127 -18.09 -14.81 4.31
N ALA A 128 -16.94 -14.14 4.48
CA ALA A 128 -16.57 -13.50 5.74
C ALA A 128 -17.24 -12.10 5.89
N PHE A 129 -18.54 -12.06 6.19
CA PHE A 129 -19.32 -10.82 6.20
C PHE A 129 -18.79 -9.72 7.14
N ASP A 130 -18.20 -10.08 8.29
CA ASP A 130 -17.59 -9.09 9.20
C ASP A 130 -16.38 -8.40 8.53
N THR A 131 -15.47 -9.19 7.95
CA THR A 131 -14.33 -8.68 7.18
C THR A 131 -14.82 -7.81 6.01
N TYR A 132 -15.84 -8.26 5.28
CA TYR A 132 -16.37 -7.52 4.13
C TYR A 132 -16.96 -6.18 4.55
N ARG A 133 -17.68 -6.12 5.68
CA ARG A 133 -18.20 -4.86 6.23
C ARG A 133 -17.05 -3.90 6.56
N ARG A 134 -15.99 -4.37 7.22
CA ARG A 134 -14.82 -3.55 7.57
C ARG A 134 -14.12 -3.01 6.32
N ILE A 135 -13.84 -3.88 5.34
CA ILE A 135 -13.21 -3.50 4.07
C ILE A 135 -14.09 -2.48 3.32
N ALA A 136 -15.39 -2.76 3.17
CA ALA A 136 -16.31 -1.89 2.44
C ALA A 136 -16.46 -0.51 3.07
N VAL A 137 -16.62 -0.45 4.41
CA VAL A 137 -16.69 0.82 5.15
C VAL A 137 -15.38 1.61 4.97
N PHE A 138 -14.22 0.96 5.11
CA PHE A 138 -12.95 1.63 4.94
C PHE A 138 -12.78 2.16 3.51
N TRP A 139 -13.04 1.34 2.48
CA TRP A 139 -12.94 1.75 1.07
C TRP A 139 -13.88 2.89 0.72
N LEU A 140 -15.09 2.92 1.27
CA LEU A 140 -16.04 4.01 1.09
C LEU A 140 -15.55 5.31 1.75
N LEU A 141 -14.90 5.21 2.92
CA LEU A 141 -14.37 6.35 3.65
C LEU A 141 -13.05 6.89 3.09
N VAL A 142 -12.26 6.08 2.36
CA VAL A 142 -10.96 6.50 1.82
C VAL A 142 -11.06 7.79 0.99
N PRO A 143 -11.94 7.91 -0.04
CA PRO A 143 -12.01 9.12 -0.84
C PRO A 143 -12.34 10.41 -0.05
N PRO A 144 -13.42 10.45 0.77
CA PRO A 144 -13.73 11.67 1.53
C PRO A 144 -12.69 11.97 2.62
N VAL A 145 -12.13 10.96 3.29
CA VAL A 145 -11.13 11.17 4.35
C VAL A 145 -9.80 11.64 3.75
N SER A 146 -9.25 10.92 2.76
CA SER A 146 -7.99 11.30 2.10
C SER A 146 -8.12 12.66 1.41
N GLY A 147 -9.18 12.86 0.64
CA GLY A 147 -9.44 14.12 -0.04
C GLY A 147 -9.71 15.29 0.92
N GLY A 148 -10.47 15.07 1.99
CA GLY A 148 -10.75 16.08 3.02
C GLY A 148 -9.49 16.50 3.78
N LEU A 149 -8.69 15.54 4.23
CA LEU A 149 -7.41 15.81 4.88
C LEU A 149 -6.44 16.53 3.94
N ALA A 150 -6.41 16.15 2.65
CA ALA A 150 -5.59 16.83 1.66
C ALA A 150 -6.05 18.26 1.37
N TYR A 151 -7.36 18.48 1.27
CA TYR A 151 -7.95 19.80 1.13
C TYR A 151 -7.60 20.70 2.33
N SER A 152 -7.79 20.22 3.56
CA SER A 152 -7.48 20.98 4.77
C SER A 152 -5.99 21.28 4.88
N THR A 153 -5.13 20.29 4.61
CA THR A 153 -3.67 20.48 4.64
C THR A 153 -3.24 21.46 3.55
N ALA A 154 -3.76 21.36 2.33
CA ALA A 154 -3.43 22.27 1.24
C ALA A 154 -3.90 23.70 1.53
N THR A 155 -5.08 23.85 2.12
CA THR A 155 -5.64 25.16 2.51
C THR A 155 -4.78 25.81 3.59
N LEU A 156 -4.34 25.05 4.60
CA LEU A 156 -3.44 25.54 5.64
C LEU A 156 -2.06 25.92 5.08
N LEU A 157 -1.46 25.06 4.26
CA LEU A 157 -0.15 25.33 3.66
C LEU A 157 -0.18 26.53 2.72
N ARG A 158 -1.34 26.88 2.17
CA ARG A 158 -1.50 28.01 1.25
C ARG A 158 -1.67 29.37 1.91
N ARG A 159 -1.93 29.43 3.21
CA ARG A 159 -2.13 30.73 3.85
C ARG A 159 -0.80 31.46 3.99
N ASP A 160 -0.80 32.77 3.72
CA ASP A 160 0.42 33.59 3.75
C ASP A 160 0.96 33.82 5.17
N ASP A 161 0.10 33.71 6.18
CA ASP A 161 0.43 33.80 7.60
C ASP A 161 1.10 32.53 8.16
N VAL A 162 1.15 31.44 7.39
CA VAL A 162 1.70 30.16 7.81
C VAL A 162 3.08 29.93 7.16
N PRO A 163 4.19 30.17 7.87
CA PRO A 163 5.52 30.04 7.29
C PRO A 163 5.90 28.57 7.06
N GLU A 164 6.54 28.29 5.92
CA GLU A 164 7.02 26.95 5.56
C GLU A 164 8.05 26.40 6.56
N THR A 165 8.74 27.27 7.28
CA THR A 165 9.69 26.93 8.36
C THR A 165 9.02 26.33 9.60
N VAL A 166 7.68 26.35 9.67
CA VAL A 166 6.89 25.73 10.74
C VAL A 166 5.98 24.65 10.19
N SER A 167 5.25 24.92 9.09
CA SER A 167 4.24 24.00 8.58
C SER A 167 4.83 22.70 7.99
N ILE A 168 5.91 22.79 7.22
CA ILE A 168 6.57 21.61 6.65
C ILE A 168 7.22 20.75 7.75
N PRO A 169 7.95 21.31 8.73
CA PRO A 169 8.41 20.56 9.89
C PRO A 169 7.30 19.92 10.73
N LEU A 170 6.14 20.58 10.89
CA LEU A 170 5.00 20.00 11.60
C LEU A 170 4.50 18.72 10.92
N LEU A 171 4.37 18.75 9.58
CA LEU A 171 4.03 17.56 8.81
C LEU A 171 5.11 16.47 8.94
N ALA A 172 6.39 16.86 8.98
CA ALA A 172 7.47 15.91 9.26
C ALA A 172 7.39 15.31 10.67
N ALA A 173 6.90 16.06 11.65
CA ALA A 173 6.65 15.57 13.01
C ALA A 173 5.58 14.47 13.01
N VAL A 174 4.45 14.71 12.31
CA VAL A 174 3.37 13.73 12.16
C VAL A 174 3.90 12.46 11.50
N VAL A 175 4.61 12.60 10.38
CA VAL A 175 5.22 11.46 9.67
C VAL A 175 6.20 10.71 10.57
N GLY A 176 7.07 11.42 11.30
CA GLY A 176 8.04 10.83 12.22
C GLY A 176 7.41 10.05 13.36
N GLY A 177 6.33 10.57 13.95
CA GLY A 177 5.56 9.85 14.97
C GLY A 177 4.92 8.58 14.43
N ILE A 178 4.36 8.61 13.22
CA ILE A 178 3.80 7.42 12.58
C ILE A 178 4.89 6.39 12.29
N VAL A 179 6.06 6.82 11.80
CA VAL A 179 7.20 5.92 11.52
C VAL A 179 7.62 5.13 12.75
N ALA A 180 7.62 5.74 13.95
CA ALA A 180 7.91 5.03 15.19
C ALA A 180 6.93 3.89 15.51
N ASN A 181 5.72 3.93 14.94
CA ASN A 181 4.63 2.99 15.18
C ASN A 181 4.37 2.05 13.99
N ILE A 182 5.14 2.15 12.90
CA ILE A 182 5.05 1.21 11.79
C ILE A 182 5.34 -0.20 12.32
N ARG A 183 4.41 -1.14 12.04
CA ARG A 183 4.53 -2.55 12.41
C ARG A 183 5.36 -3.28 11.36
N LEU A 184 6.45 -3.91 11.80
CA LEU A 184 7.40 -4.63 10.96
C LEU A 184 7.62 -6.05 11.50
N SER A 185 7.69 -7.03 10.60
CA SER A 185 7.95 -8.44 10.91
C SER A 185 9.36 -8.70 11.46
N VAL A 186 10.32 -7.80 11.17
CA VAL A 186 11.71 -7.90 11.64
C VAL A 186 11.93 -7.35 13.04
N ILE A 187 10.98 -6.54 13.54
CA ILE A 187 11.05 -6.01 14.90
C ILE A 187 10.37 -7.04 15.81
N PRO A 188 11.02 -7.49 16.90
CA PRO A 188 10.42 -8.45 17.82
C PRO A 188 9.04 -7.96 18.25
N ALA A 189 8.08 -8.87 18.40
CA ALA A 189 6.70 -8.55 18.76
C ALA A 189 6.32 -9.23 20.09
N PRO A 190 5.31 -8.71 20.83
CA PRO A 190 4.69 -9.43 21.93
C PRO A 190 4.17 -10.82 21.52
N ALA A 191 4.05 -11.73 22.49
CA ALA A 191 3.45 -13.03 22.26
C ALA A 191 2.02 -12.88 21.70
N GLY A 192 1.71 -13.60 20.63
CA GLY A 192 0.42 -13.52 19.92
C GLY A 192 0.32 -12.43 18.85
N THR A 193 1.41 -11.71 18.54
CA THR A 193 1.46 -10.76 17.43
C THR A 193 2.65 -11.04 16.52
N GLU A 194 2.47 -10.92 15.20
CA GLU A 194 3.52 -11.25 14.22
C GLU A 194 4.43 -10.07 13.87
N GLN A 195 4.07 -8.84 14.25
CA GLN A 195 4.79 -7.63 13.87
C GLN A 195 4.94 -6.66 15.04
N GLY A 196 6.16 -6.19 15.28
CA GLY A 196 6.50 -5.20 16.31
C GLY A 196 6.72 -3.80 15.71
N SER A 197 6.61 -2.76 16.55
CA SER A 197 6.99 -1.39 16.18
C SER A 197 8.20 -0.91 16.98
N ILE A 198 8.88 0.14 16.54
CA ILE A 198 10.01 0.72 17.28
C ILE A 198 9.55 1.19 18.66
N ALA A 199 8.43 1.92 18.73
CA ALA A 199 7.85 2.39 19.98
C ALA A 199 7.50 1.23 20.93
N GLY A 200 6.89 0.16 20.43
CA GLY A 200 6.56 -1.03 21.23
C GLY A 200 7.79 -1.87 21.62
N PHE A 201 8.84 -1.87 20.81
CA PHE A 201 10.12 -2.49 21.16
C PHE A 201 10.81 -1.74 22.29
N VAL A 202 10.93 -0.41 22.18
CA VAL A 202 11.52 0.42 23.23
C VAL A 202 10.73 0.28 24.53
N SER A 203 9.40 0.32 24.48
CA SER A 203 8.54 0.09 25.65
C SER A 203 8.88 -1.21 26.37
N ARG A 204 8.97 -2.33 25.64
CA ARG A 204 9.29 -3.63 26.24
C ARG A 204 10.70 -3.71 26.82
N VAL A 205 11.67 -3.05 26.20
CA VAL A 205 13.06 -3.02 26.71
C VAL A 205 13.14 -2.21 28.01
N VAL A 206 12.41 -1.09 28.11
CA VAL A 206 12.39 -0.27 29.32
C VAL A 206 11.55 -0.92 30.42
N GLY A 207 10.49 -1.65 30.07
CA GLY A 207 9.73 -2.49 31.00
C GLY A 207 8.85 -1.71 31.99
N VAL A 208 8.49 -0.45 31.69
CA VAL A 208 7.56 0.33 32.53
C VAL A 208 6.13 -0.15 32.30
N PRO A 209 5.36 -0.47 33.35
CA PRO A 209 3.97 -0.87 33.19
C PRO A 209 3.12 0.28 32.62
N PRO A 210 2.05 -0.03 31.86
CA PRO A 210 1.15 0.98 31.34
C PRO A 210 0.46 1.74 32.48
N VAL A 211 0.25 3.04 32.29
CA VAL A 211 -0.45 3.92 33.24
C VAL A 211 -1.81 4.25 32.64
N ALA A 212 -2.90 3.90 33.33
CA ALA A 212 -4.27 4.07 32.84
C ALA A 212 -4.47 3.48 31.42
N GLU A 213 -4.00 2.25 31.21
CA GLU A 213 -4.04 1.51 29.93
C GLU A 213 -3.20 2.13 28.78
N VAL A 214 -2.49 3.22 29.04
CA VAL A 214 -1.62 3.87 28.07
C VAL A 214 -0.18 3.43 28.28
N ASP A 215 0.44 2.93 27.21
CA ASP A 215 1.88 2.68 27.16
C ASP A 215 2.63 4.02 27.05
N VAL A 216 3.00 4.56 28.22
CA VAL A 216 3.68 5.85 28.34
C VAL A 216 5.02 5.86 27.59
N VAL A 217 5.75 4.74 27.60
CA VAL A 217 7.07 4.66 26.93
C VAL A 217 6.91 4.67 25.42
N ALA A 218 5.92 3.96 24.87
CA ALA A 218 5.62 4.01 23.45
C ALA A 218 5.18 5.42 23.02
N VAL A 219 4.35 6.10 23.83
CA VAL A 219 3.93 7.49 23.58
C VAL A 219 5.13 8.43 23.59
N VAL A 220 6.01 8.36 24.60
CA VAL A 220 7.23 9.18 24.68
C VAL A 220 8.14 8.92 23.49
N THR A 221 8.36 7.66 23.12
CA THR A 221 9.18 7.29 21.95
C THR A 221 8.60 7.89 20.65
N THR A 222 7.29 7.85 20.51
CA THR A 222 6.56 8.46 19.38
C THR A 222 6.75 9.97 19.34
N LEU A 223 6.60 10.65 20.49
CA LEU A 223 6.79 12.10 20.60
C LEU A 223 8.25 12.52 20.35
N LEU A 224 9.22 11.72 20.80
CA LEU A 224 10.63 11.94 20.53
C LEU A 224 10.95 11.80 19.03
N ALA A 225 10.41 10.78 18.36
CA ALA A 225 10.56 10.62 16.92
C ALA A 225 9.92 11.79 16.15
N ALA A 226 8.73 12.24 16.57
CA ALA A 226 8.08 13.41 16.00
C ALA A 226 8.91 14.69 16.20
N ALA A 227 9.41 14.93 17.42
CA ALA A 227 10.24 16.09 17.74
C ALA A 227 11.59 16.09 16.99
N ALA A 228 12.21 14.91 16.83
CA ALA A 228 13.44 14.75 16.07
C ALA A 228 13.23 15.09 14.59
N SER A 229 12.19 14.52 13.96
CA SER A 229 11.82 14.80 12.57
C SER A 229 11.48 16.28 12.35
N PHE A 230 10.72 16.89 13.26
CA PHE A 230 10.44 18.32 13.26
C PHE A 230 11.75 19.14 13.29
N ARG A 231 12.65 18.84 14.23
CA ARG A 231 13.90 19.59 14.42
C ARG A 231 14.82 19.48 13.21
N VAL A 232 14.95 18.28 12.63
CA VAL A 232 15.80 18.04 11.46
C VAL A 232 15.29 18.82 10.24
N ILE A 233 13.98 18.72 9.93
CA ILE A 233 13.40 19.43 8.79
C ILE A 233 13.39 20.94 9.04
N ARG A 234 13.06 21.40 10.25
CA ARG A 234 13.08 22.84 10.61
C ARG A 234 14.46 23.45 10.40
N ARG A 235 15.53 22.80 10.86
CA ARG A 235 16.91 23.27 10.64
C ARG A 235 17.23 23.43 9.16
N ARG A 236 16.81 22.47 8.32
CA ARG A 236 17.04 22.53 6.87
C ARG A 236 16.21 23.64 6.21
N THR A 237 14.93 23.77 6.57
CA THR A 237 14.04 24.80 6.02
C THR A 237 14.45 26.21 6.45
N GLN A 238 14.98 26.37 7.67
CA GLN A 238 15.55 27.65 8.13
C GLN A 238 16.83 28.04 7.37
N ALA A 239 17.66 27.07 7.02
CA ALA A 239 18.86 27.33 6.21
C ALA A 239 18.50 27.65 4.75
N SER A 240 17.52 26.95 4.18
CA SER A 240 16.96 27.23 2.87
C SER A 240 15.61 26.53 2.75
N VAL A 241 14.56 27.32 2.47
CA VAL A 241 13.20 26.80 2.33
C VAL A 241 13.13 25.72 1.24
N ASP A 242 13.68 26.01 0.07
CA ASP A 242 13.76 25.06 -1.06
C ASP A 242 14.47 23.76 -0.67
N ARG A 243 15.63 23.85 0.00
CA ARG A 243 16.38 22.65 0.45
C ARG A 243 15.60 21.85 1.50
N GLY A 244 14.94 22.52 2.44
CA GLY A 244 14.10 21.89 3.46
C GLY A 244 12.94 21.12 2.84
N VAL A 245 12.21 21.77 1.93
CA VAL A 245 11.08 21.20 1.19
C VAL A 245 11.51 20.01 0.34
N LYS A 246 12.57 20.14 -0.46
CA LYS A 246 13.12 19.03 -1.27
C LYS A 246 13.56 17.85 -0.40
N THR A 247 14.23 18.12 0.73
CA THR A 247 14.61 17.05 1.67
C THR A 247 13.38 16.35 2.22
N PHE A 248 12.36 17.09 2.65
CA PHE A 248 11.13 16.51 3.17
C PHE A 248 10.40 15.66 2.13
N LEU A 249 10.28 16.13 0.88
CA LEU A 249 9.67 15.37 -0.22
C LEU A 249 10.41 14.06 -0.50
N LEU A 250 11.74 14.07 -0.48
CA LEU A 250 12.53 12.85 -0.67
C LEU A 250 12.33 11.84 0.46
N VAL A 251 12.35 12.31 1.71
CA VAL A 251 12.14 11.44 2.88
C VAL A 251 10.71 10.89 2.90
N LEU A 252 9.72 11.76 2.70
CA LEU A 252 8.31 11.37 2.64
C LEU A 252 8.06 10.38 1.49
N GLY A 253 8.53 10.69 0.28
CA GLY A 253 8.41 9.79 -0.87
C GLY A 253 9.06 8.42 -0.60
N SER A 254 10.20 8.41 0.09
CA SER A 254 10.88 7.17 0.49
C SER A 254 10.04 6.32 1.45
N ILE A 255 9.51 6.94 2.51
CA ILE A 255 8.67 6.26 3.51
C ILE A 255 7.37 5.74 2.88
N VAL A 256 6.76 6.52 1.99
CA VAL A 256 5.52 6.13 1.32
C VAL A 256 5.77 5.04 0.28
N ALA A 257 6.90 5.06 -0.45
CA ALA A 257 7.28 3.96 -1.34
C ALA A 257 7.52 2.64 -0.59
N PHE A 258 8.15 2.71 0.58
CA PHE A 258 8.27 1.57 1.50
C PHE A 258 6.90 1.05 1.91
N THR A 259 6.02 1.94 2.37
CA THR A 259 4.65 1.58 2.79
C THR A 259 3.84 0.97 1.64
N SER A 260 4.01 1.50 0.43
CA SER A 260 3.39 0.99 -0.79
C SER A 260 3.85 -0.44 -1.06
N GLY A 261 5.15 -0.70 -1.03
CA GLY A 261 5.67 -2.06 -1.18
C GLY A 261 5.09 -3.05 -0.19
N GLY A 262 5.02 -2.67 1.10
CA GLY A 262 4.40 -3.46 2.16
C GLY A 262 2.94 -3.80 1.89
N SER A 263 2.12 -2.80 1.56
CA SER A 263 0.72 -3.05 1.26
C SER A 263 0.52 -3.87 -0.01
N GLN A 264 1.33 -3.64 -1.05
CA GLN A 264 1.12 -4.27 -2.36
C GLN A 264 1.56 -5.72 -2.38
N VAL A 265 2.66 -6.09 -1.71
CA VAL A 265 3.13 -7.47 -1.74
C VAL A 265 2.09 -8.44 -1.18
N GLY A 266 1.34 -8.04 -0.14
CA GLY A 266 0.31 -8.88 0.48
C GLY A 266 -0.82 -9.25 -0.49
N LEU A 267 -1.09 -8.42 -1.50
CA LEU A 267 -2.05 -8.74 -2.58
C LEU A 267 -1.56 -9.89 -3.46
N ALA A 268 -0.24 -10.01 -3.66
CA ALA A 268 0.34 -11.10 -4.45
C ALA A 268 0.59 -12.35 -3.61
N THR A 269 1.08 -12.18 -2.38
CA THR A 269 1.52 -13.30 -1.54
C THR A 269 0.41 -13.92 -0.72
N GLY A 270 -0.61 -13.16 -0.32
CA GLY A 270 -1.71 -13.64 0.52
C GLY A 270 -2.32 -14.96 0.04
N PRO A 271 -2.66 -15.11 -1.26
CA PRO A 271 -3.25 -16.36 -1.76
C PRO A 271 -2.35 -17.59 -1.63
N LEU A 272 -1.06 -17.42 -1.35
CA LEU A 272 -0.08 -18.51 -1.21
C LEU A 272 0.24 -18.82 0.26
N GLU A 273 -0.32 -18.11 1.24
CA GLU A 273 0.04 -18.28 2.64
C GLU A 273 -0.21 -19.69 3.17
N ASN A 274 -1.38 -20.26 2.89
CA ASN A 274 -1.69 -21.63 3.29
C ASN A 274 -0.66 -22.63 2.72
N LEU A 275 -0.29 -22.48 1.44
CA LEU A 275 0.69 -23.35 0.78
C LEU A 275 2.08 -23.24 1.42
N TYR A 276 2.55 -22.02 1.71
CA TYR A 276 3.89 -21.83 2.25
C TYR A 276 3.96 -22.19 3.72
N GLN A 277 3.01 -21.69 4.52
CA GLN A 277 3.09 -21.80 5.98
C GLN A 277 2.48 -23.09 6.51
N THR A 278 1.33 -23.53 5.97
CA THR A 278 0.62 -24.72 6.47
C THR A 278 1.08 -25.99 5.78
N GLU A 279 1.09 -26.02 4.44
CA GLU A 279 1.41 -27.23 3.67
C GLU A 279 2.92 -27.53 3.66
N LEU A 280 3.77 -26.50 3.49
CA LEU A 280 5.23 -26.66 3.43
C LEU A 280 5.95 -26.38 4.75
N GLY A 281 5.28 -25.83 5.77
CA GLY A 281 5.90 -25.46 7.04
C GLY A 281 7.01 -24.40 6.92
N LEU A 282 6.99 -23.59 5.85
CA LEU A 282 7.98 -22.55 5.61
C LEU A 282 7.59 -21.25 6.32
N PRO A 283 8.57 -20.48 6.83
CA PRO A 283 8.29 -19.21 7.47
C PRO A 283 7.73 -18.19 6.46
N GLY A 284 6.71 -17.43 6.86
CA GLY A 284 6.03 -16.45 6.00
C GLY A 284 6.96 -15.40 5.37
N ILE A 285 8.10 -15.10 6.02
CA ILE A 285 9.12 -14.20 5.46
C ILE A 285 9.71 -14.69 4.14
N LEU A 286 9.77 -16.00 3.88
CA LEU A 286 10.23 -16.53 2.59
C LEU A 286 9.23 -16.21 1.48
N LEU A 287 7.94 -16.33 1.76
CA LEU A 287 6.88 -15.96 0.83
C LEU A 287 6.92 -14.45 0.54
N LEU A 288 7.08 -13.61 1.57
CA LEU A 288 7.26 -12.17 1.40
C LEU A 288 8.54 -11.83 0.63
N ALA A 289 9.61 -12.61 0.77
CA ALA A 289 10.84 -12.44 -0.01
C ALA A 289 10.61 -12.72 -1.51
N VAL A 290 9.87 -13.77 -1.85
CA VAL A 290 9.46 -14.04 -3.25
C VAL A 290 8.68 -12.85 -3.81
N GLY A 291 7.67 -12.38 -3.08
CA GLY A 291 6.91 -11.19 -3.47
C GLY A 291 7.78 -9.93 -3.59
N SER A 292 8.75 -9.75 -2.70
CA SER A 292 9.68 -8.61 -2.70
C SER A 292 10.57 -8.58 -3.94
N VAL A 293 11.04 -9.73 -4.41
CA VAL A 293 11.78 -9.86 -5.68
C VAL A 293 10.91 -9.43 -6.86
N GLY A 294 9.65 -9.86 -6.89
CA GLY A 294 8.68 -9.43 -7.90
C GLY A 294 8.49 -7.92 -7.88
N ILE A 295 8.21 -7.35 -6.71
CA ILE A 295 8.03 -5.91 -6.50
C ILE A 295 9.26 -5.12 -6.97
N LEU A 296 10.47 -5.57 -6.63
CA LEU A 296 11.73 -4.95 -7.04
C LEU A 296 11.87 -4.91 -8.56
N GLY A 297 11.71 -6.07 -9.20
CA GLY A 297 11.81 -6.20 -10.65
C GLY A 297 10.76 -5.35 -11.36
N GLY A 298 9.53 -5.39 -10.88
CA GLY A 298 8.42 -4.59 -11.39
C GLY A 298 8.70 -3.11 -11.31
N ALA A 299 9.14 -2.65 -10.14
CA ALA A 299 9.46 -1.25 -9.91
C ALA A 299 10.57 -0.76 -10.87
N TRP A 300 11.66 -1.50 -11.03
CA TRP A 300 12.76 -1.07 -11.91
C TRP A 300 12.42 -1.11 -13.40
N MET A 301 11.62 -2.09 -13.84
CA MET A 301 11.24 -2.21 -15.25
C MET A 301 10.09 -1.27 -15.64
N GLY A 302 9.13 -1.03 -14.74
CA GLY A 302 7.90 -0.28 -15.04
C GLY A 302 7.86 1.17 -14.57
N SER A 303 8.49 1.49 -13.42
CA SER A 303 8.35 2.82 -12.79
C SER A 303 8.84 3.99 -13.64
N PRO A 304 9.93 3.92 -14.43
CA PRO A 304 10.43 5.09 -15.15
C PRO A 304 9.39 5.76 -16.06
N ARG A 305 8.55 4.97 -16.75
CA ARG A 305 7.51 5.49 -17.65
C ARG A 305 6.37 6.16 -16.86
N LEU A 306 5.89 5.49 -15.81
CA LEU A 306 4.80 5.99 -14.96
C LEU A 306 5.21 7.21 -14.13
N LEU A 307 6.46 7.26 -13.66
CA LEU A 307 7.02 8.41 -12.94
C LEU A 307 7.05 9.67 -13.81
N GLN A 308 7.40 9.55 -15.09
CA GLN A 308 7.42 10.71 -15.99
C GLN A 308 6.03 11.27 -16.24
N ALA A 309 5.03 10.40 -16.39
CA ALA A 309 3.64 10.82 -16.57
C ALA A 309 3.09 11.50 -15.30
N THR A 310 3.19 10.82 -14.15
CA THR A 310 2.66 11.32 -12.88
C THR A 310 3.40 12.56 -12.37
N SER A 311 4.73 12.63 -12.48
CA SER A 311 5.49 13.81 -12.02
C SER A 311 5.12 15.09 -12.74
N ARG A 312 4.71 15.04 -14.02
CA ARG A 312 4.22 16.20 -14.76
C ARG A 312 2.92 16.75 -14.16
N GLU A 313 1.98 15.86 -13.81
CA GLU A 313 0.72 16.25 -13.15
C GLU A 313 1.00 16.87 -11.78
N TYR A 314 1.91 16.30 -11.00
CA TYR A 314 2.31 16.84 -9.69
C TYR A 314 3.09 18.15 -9.78
N ALA A 315 3.91 18.35 -10.82
CA ALA A 315 4.59 19.61 -11.06
C ALA A 315 3.58 20.74 -11.31
N GLN A 316 2.47 20.45 -12.02
CA GLN A 316 1.39 21.41 -12.27
C GLN A 316 0.57 21.72 -11.00
N LEU A 317 0.46 20.77 -10.06
CA LEU A 317 -0.15 21.03 -8.75
C LEU A 317 0.72 21.97 -7.90
N GLY A 318 2.03 21.98 -8.07
CA GLY A 318 2.92 22.78 -7.23
C GLY A 318 3.13 22.17 -5.84
N ILE A 319 4.27 22.51 -5.24
CA ILE A 319 4.87 21.72 -4.17
C ILE A 319 3.98 21.59 -2.92
N ARG A 320 3.38 22.70 -2.46
CA ARG A 320 2.52 22.71 -1.27
C ARG A 320 1.32 21.77 -1.41
N ARG A 321 0.69 21.73 -2.59
CA ARG A 321 -0.46 20.83 -2.87
C ARG A 321 -0.01 19.36 -2.98
N SER A 322 1.16 19.12 -3.56
CA SER A 322 1.73 17.77 -3.65
C SER A 322 2.06 17.19 -2.27
N ILE A 323 2.61 18.00 -1.36
CA ILE A 323 2.81 17.62 0.05
C ILE A 323 1.47 17.33 0.73
N ALA A 324 0.49 18.21 0.53
CA ALA A 324 -0.84 18.06 1.10
C ALA A 324 -1.60 16.84 0.56
N ALA A 325 -1.30 16.34 -0.64
CA ALA A 325 -1.86 15.09 -1.14
C ALA A 325 -1.15 13.86 -0.55
N LEU A 326 0.18 13.92 -0.38
CA LEU A 326 0.99 12.76 -0.02
C LEU A 326 0.95 12.42 1.48
N VAL A 327 1.00 13.41 2.38
CA VAL A 327 0.99 13.18 3.83
C VAL A 327 -0.31 12.52 4.31
N PRO A 328 -1.51 13.01 3.95
CA PRO A 328 -2.76 12.32 4.27
C PRO A 328 -2.84 10.93 3.67
N GLY A 329 -2.35 10.76 2.43
CA GLY A 329 -2.33 9.45 1.80
C GLY A 329 -1.48 8.44 2.58
N PHE A 330 -0.33 8.87 3.09
CA PHE A 330 0.50 8.07 4.00
C PHE A 330 -0.24 7.71 5.30
N ILE A 331 -0.92 8.67 5.93
CA ILE A 331 -1.69 8.44 7.17
C ILE A 331 -2.77 7.37 6.93
N VAL A 332 -3.59 7.54 5.88
CA VAL A 332 -4.65 6.60 5.53
C VAL A 332 -4.07 5.22 5.21
N ALA A 333 -2.94 5.15 4.50
CA ALA A 333 -2.29 3.89 4.18
C ALA A 333 -1.80 3.14 5.43
N GLN A 334 -1.20 3.86 6.39
CA GLN A 334 -0.72 3.25 7.62
C GLN A 334 -1.87 2.76 8.50
N ILE A 335 -2.98 3.50 8.57
CA ILE A 335 -4.19 3.04 9.27
C ILE A 335 -4.71 1.75 8.62
N ALA A 336 -4.77 1.69 7.29
CA ALA A 336 -5.21 0.49 6.59
C ALA A 336 -4.35 -0.74 6.90
N ILE A 337 -3.03 -0.58 6.88
CA ILE A 337 -2.07 -1.66 7.18
C ILE A 337 -2.23 -2.16 8.62
N VAL A 338 -2.42 -1.25 9.57
CA VAL A 338 -2.67 -1.61 10.98
C VAL A 338 -3.99 -2.38 11.14
N LEU A 339 -5.00 -2.04 10.35
CA LEU A 339 -6.29 -2.74 10.33
C LEU A 339 -6.29 -4.01 9.46
N GLY A 340 -5.18 -4.33 8.77
CA GLY A 340 -5.11 -5.44 7.80
C GLY A 340 -5.94 -5.22 6.54
N ILE A 341 -6.45 -4.01 6.29
CA ILE A 341 -7.38 -3.76 5.19
C ILE A 341 -6.59 -3.60 3.88
N PRO A 342 -6.85 -4.43 2.85
CA PRO A 342 -6.21 -4.29 1.54
C PRO A 342 -6.57 -2.94 0.93
N ILE A 343 -5.58 -2.16 0.47
CA ILE A 343 -5.82 -0.83 -0.08
C ILE A 343 -5.18 -0.62 -1.45
N SER A 344 -5.79 0.28 -2.23
CA SER A 344 -5.22 0.77 -3.47
C SER A 344 -4.56 2.12 -3.23
N PHE A 345 -3.23 2.17 -3.29
CA PHE A 345 -2.48 3.43 -3.22
C PHE A 345 -2.92 4.44 -4.27
N ASN A 346 -3.25 3.97 -5.48
CA ASN A 346 -3.78 4.81 -6.55
C ASN A 346 -5.08 5.51 -6.13
N ASN A 347 -6.00 4.82 -5.43
CA ASN A 347 -7.24 5.42 -4.94
C ASN A 347 -6.97 6.50 -3.89
N ILE A 348 -6.13 6.18 -2.89
CA ILE A 348 -5.75 7.12 -1.83
C ILE A 348 -5.13 8.39 -2.43
N ILE A 349 -4.23 8.20 -3.41
CA ILE A 349 -3.50 9.28 -4.07
C ILE A 349 -4.42 10.12 -4.95
N ILE A 350 -5.24 9.51 -5.81
CA ILE A 350 -6.20 10.23 -6.66
C ILE A 350 -7.14 11.08 -5.78
N SER A 351 -7.61 10.52 -4.68
CA SER A 351 -8.45 11.22 -3.71
C SER A 351 -7.73 12.41 -3.08
N GLY A 352 -6.46 12.24 -2.68
CA GLY A 352 -5.63 13.32 -2.14
C GLY A 352 -5.33 14.42 -3.17
N VAL A 353 -5.05 14.07 -4.43
CA VAL A 353 -4.84 15.02 -5.53
C VAL A 353 -6.11 15.81 -5.82
N ILE A 354 -7.28 15.17 -5.85
CA ILE A 354 -8.57 15.84 -5.97
C ILE A 354 -8.77 16.84 -4.83
N GLY A 355 -8.58 16.41 -3.58
CA GLY A 355 -8.73 17.26 -2.41
C GLY A 355 -7.78 18.46 -2.38
N GLY A 356 -6.48 18.22 -2.56
CA GLY A 356 -5.47 19.28 -2.63
C GLY A 356 -5.67 20.21 -3.83
N GLY A 357 -6.17 19.68 -4.95
CA GLY A 357 -6.56 20.45 -6.13
C GLY A 357 -7.71 21.41 -5.84
N LEU A 358 -8.78 20.93 -5.19
CA LEU A 358 -9.95 21.73 -4.80
C LEU A 358 -9.60 22.90 -3.88
N ALA A 359 -8.57 22.77 -3.03
CA ALA A 359 -8.08 23.89 -2.24
C ALA A 359 -7.65 25.05 -3.14
N GLY A 360 -7.00 24.73 -4.28
CA GLY A 360 -6.60 25.59 -5.39
C GLY A 360 -7.72 26.27 -6.19
N GLY A 361 -8.96 25.80 -6.06
CA GLY A 361 -10.09 26.12 -6.95
C GLY A 361 -10.59 24.89 -7.70
N SER A 362 -11.84 24.92 -8.17
CA SER A 362 -12.53 23.77 -8.77
C SER A 362 -12.21 23.53 -10.26
N ALA A 363 -11.55 24.49 -10.92
CA ALA A 363 -11.33 24.48 -12.37
C ALA A 363 -10.56 23.25 -12.90
N GLY A 364 -9.80 22.54 -12.06
CA GLY A 364 -9.05 21.34 -12.43
C GLY A 364 -9.75 20.01 -12.13
N VAL A 365 -10.92 20.00 -11.47
CA VAL A 365 -11.55 18.77 -10.95
C VAL A 365 -12.85 18.45 -11.68
N SER A 366 -12.81 17.43 -12.54
CA SER A 366 -13.98 17.00 -13.31
C SER A 366 -14.84 16.00 -12.53
N ARG A 367 -16.07 16.41 -12.17
CA ARG A 367 -17.08 15.52 -11.54
C ARG A 367 -17.38 14.28 -12.38
N ARG A 368 -17.40 14.42 -13.71
CA ARG A 368 -17.61 13.29 -14.64
C ARG A 368 -16.47 12.27 -14.53
N LYS A 369 -15.21 12.73 -14.57
CA LYS A 369 -14.05 11.83 -14.43
C LYS A 369 -14.09 11.10 -13.08
N ILE A 370 -14.43 11.79 -11.99
CA ILE A 370 -14.57 11.17 -10.66
C ILE A 370 -15.63 10.07 -10.68
N GLY A 371 -16.83 10.37 -11.19
CA GLY A 371 -17.92 9.39 -11.29
C GLY A 371 -17.54 8.17 -12.13
N THR A 372 -16.92 8.38 -13.29
CA THR A 372 -16.44 7.29 -14.14
C THR A 372 -15.40 6.42 -13.43
N THR A 373 -14.46 7.03 -12.71
CA THR A 373 -13.45 6.30 -11.93
C THR A 373 -14.09 5.45 -10.84
N LEU A 374 -15.04 5.99 -10.06
CA LEU A 374 -15.73 5.26 -9.00
C LEU A 374 -16.55 4.07 -9.55
N VAL A 375 -17.28 4.29 -10.65
CA VAL A 375 -18.04 3.21 -11.32
C VAL A 375 -17.09 2.13 -11.82
N PHE A 376 -15.97 2.51 -12.42
CA PHE A 376 -14.98 1.56 -12.92
C PHE A 376 -14.33 0.74 -11.78
N TRP A 377 -14.11 1.34 -10.62
CA TRP A 377 -13.64 0.61 -9.43
C TRP A 377 -14.66 -0.42 -8.95
N LEU A 378 -15.94 -0.06 -8.89
CA LEU A 378 -17.00 -0.98 -8.52
C LEU A 378 -17.14 -2.12 -9.54
N LEU A 379 -17.09 -1.81 -10.84
CA LEU A 379 -17.12 -2.81 -11.91
C LEU A 379 -15.91 -3.74 -11.82
N THR A 380 -14.72 -3.24 -11.53
CA THR A 380 -13.52 -4.06 -11.32
C THR A 380 -13.73 -5.06 -10.18
N LEU A 381 -14.28 -4.61 -9.05
CA LEU A 381 -14.56 -5.49 -7.91
C LEU A 381 -15.56 -6.60 -8.28
N VAL A 382 -16.72 -6.22 -8.85
CA VAL A 382 -17.76 -7.20 -9.20
C VAL A 382 -17.29 -8.16 -10.29
N ALA A 383 -16.66 -7.65 -11.34
CA ALA A 383 -16.17 -8.48 -12.44
C ALA A 383 -15.04 -9.42 -11.99
N SER A 384 -14.16 -8.99 -11.09
CA SER A 384 -13.12 -9.87 -10.55
C SER A 384 -13.68 -11.00 -9.69
N VAL A 385 -14.75 -10.78 -8.93
CA VAL A 385 -15.48 -11.88 -8.23
C VAL A 385 -16.00 -12.90 -9.23
N VAL A 386 -16.71 -12.46 -10.27
CA VAL A 386 -17.31 -13.35 -11.27
C VAL A 386 -16.23 -14.12 -12.03
N LEU A 387 -15.19 -13.43 -12.49
CA LEU A 387 -14.10 -14.04 -13.25
C LEU A 387 -13.25 -14.97 -12.39
N GLY A 388 -12.95 -14.62 -11.14
CA GLY A 388 -12.22 -15.49 -10.21
C GLY A 388 -13.00 -16.77 -9.93
N PHE A 389 -14.31 -16.67 -9.69
CA PHE A 389 -15.18 -17.83 -9.51
C PHE A 389 -15.18 -18.75 -10.73
N GLY A 390 -15.40 -18.17 -11.91
CA GLY A 390 -15.50 -18.92 -13.17
C GLY A 390 -14.18 -19.54 -13.59
N LEU A 391 -13.06 -18.83 -13.45
CA LEU A 391 -11.74 -19.32 -13.83
C LEU A 391 -11.31 -20.50 -12.96
N TYR A 392 -11.58 -20.47 -11.66
CA TYR A 392 -11.31 -21.62 -10.80
C TYR A 392 -12.14 -22.84 -11.22
N ARG A 393 -13.45 -22.67 -11.48
CA ARG A 393 -14.30 -23.78 -11.96
C ARG A 393 -13.77 -24.38 -13.26
N LEU A 394 -13.35 -23.52 -14.20
CA LEU A 394 -12.78 -23.97 -15.46
C LEU A 394 -11.52 -24.81 -15.20
N PHE A 395 -10.60 -24.32 -14.39
CA PHE A 395 -9.37 -25.05 -14.05
C PHE A 395 -9.65 -26.39 -13.37
N ALA A 396 -10.54 -26.42 -12.39
CA ALA A 396 -10.92 -27.66 -11.68
C ALA A 396 -11.54 -28.69 -12.65
N SER A 397 -12.39 -28.23 -13.59
CA SER A 397 -13.02 -29.11 -14.58
C SER A 397 -12.03 -29.73 -15.58
N VAL A 398 -10.98 -28.99 -15.96
CA VAL A 398 -9.98 -29.44 -16.95
C VAL A 398 -8.94 -30.34 -16.32
N LEU A 399 -8.54 -30.06 -15.07
CA LEU A 399 -7.46 -30.80 -14.40
C LEU A 399 -7.94 -32.05 -13.66
N VAL A 400 -9.26 -32.30 -13.57
CA VAL A 400 -9.87 -33.42 -12.82
C VAL A 400 -9.34 -33.46 -11.38
N VAL A 401 -9.31 -32.29 -10.73
CA VAL A 401 -8.90 -32.09 -9.33
C VAL A 401 -10.06 -31.55 -8.52
#